data_AF-A0A966UPI2-F1
#
_entry.id   AF-A0A966UPI2-F1
#
_cell.length_a   1.000
_cell.length_b   1.000
_cell.length_c   1.000
_cell.angle_alpha   90.00
_cell.angle_beta   90.00
_cell.angle_gamma   90.00
#
_symmetry.space_group_name_H-M   'P 1'
#
loop_
_entity.id
_entity.type
_entity.pdbx_description
1 polymer ?
#
loop_
_entity_poly.entity_id
_entity_poly.type
_entity_poly.pdbx_seq_one_letter_code
_entity_poly.pdbx_strand_id
1 'polypeptide(L)'
;MATSKYAQTQVAKMIINPYCGDVLSEYPRLKEVIGNTNTKHITQQIAFLSWVYDFNSPAVRDFSDINKRKEWARLETEITQDPSYELAVSFLTKVVKSRTWTLICSLESTFTEYAERVAKRIEDAENGKEIDILKAVEIKNKMLNQMADMSNSIDELYGKLFSNDQDLIEVYSRGYV
;
A
#
# COMPACT_ATOMS: atom_id res chain seq x y z
N MET A 1 -3.38 20.88 -13.55
CA MET A 1 -3.23 19.53 -14.13
C MET A 1 -1.75 19.23 -14.18
N ALA A 2 -1.22 18.57 -13.15
CA ALA A 2 0.07 17.93 -13.27
C ALA A 2 -0.02 16.95 -14.46
N THR A 3 0.78 17.17 -15.49
CA THR A 3 0.99 16.15 -16.52
C THR A 3 1.66 14.99 -15.83
N SER A 4 0.90 13.93 -15.57
CA SER A 4 1.38 12.72 -14.92
C SER A 4 2.72 12.26 -15.50
N LYS A 5 3.58 11.73 -14.64
CA LYS A 5 4.87 11.14 -15.05
C LYS A 5 4.69 10.01 -16.08
N TYR A 6 3.55 9.32 -16.07
CA TYR A 6 3.34 8.12 -16.88
C TYR A 6 2.45 8.39 -18.11
N ALA A 7 2.82 7.78 -19.24
CA ALA A 7 2.05 7.86 -20.46
C ALA A 7 0.77 7.00 -20.37
N GLN A 8 -0.24 7.35 -21.18
CA GLN A 8 -1.49 6.58 -21.31
C GLN A 8 -1.26 5.10 -21.64
N THR A 9 -0.22 4.79 -22.43
CA THR A 9 0.15 3.41 -22.79
C THR A 9 0.70 2.61 -21.60
N GLN A 10 1.29 3.27 -20.61
CA GLN A 10 1.80 2.62 -19.40
C GLN A 10 0.66 2.30 -18.43
N VAL A 11 -0.32 3.20 -18.30
CA VAL A 11 -1.48 2.97 -17.42
C VAL A 11 -2.54 2.07 -18.02
N ALA A 12 -2.55 1.85 -19.34
CA ALA A 12 -3.53 1.00 -20.03
C ALA A 12 -3.53 -0.47 -19.54
N LYS A 13 -2.48 -0.90 -18.83
CA LYS A 13 -2.37 -2.24 -18.24
C LYS A 13 -2.96 -2.33 -16.82
N MET A 14 -3.28 -1.20 -16.21
CA MET A 14 -3.94 -1.15 -14.91
C MET A 14 -5.39 -1.62 -15.04
N ILE A 15 -5.90 -2.25 -13.98
CA ILE A 15 -7.28 -2.74 -13.84
C ILE A 15 -8.27 -1.58 -13.96
N ILE A 16 -7.92 -0.43 -13.38
CA ILE A 16 -8.68 0.81 -13.49
C ILE A 16 -7.74 1.90 -14.00
N ASN A 17 -8.15 2.58 -15.07
CA ASN A 17 -7.43 3.72 -15.59
C ASN A 17 -7.51 4.89 -14.60
N PRO A 18 -6.41 5.32 -13.97
CA PRO A 18 -6.43 6.41 -13.00
C PRO A 18 -6.70 7.78 -13.62
N TYR A 19 -6.61 7.92 -14.95
CA TYR A 19 -6.94 9.15 -15.67
C TYR A 19 -8.38 9.21 -16.17
N CYS A 20 -9.21 8.22 -15.82
CA CYS A 20 -10.63 8.26 -16.14
C CYS A 20 -11.29 9.51 -15.55
N GLY A 21 -12.30 10.04 -16.25
CA GLY A 21 -13.04 11.21 -15.77
C GLY A 21 -13.94 10.83 -14.60
N ASP A 22 -15.13 10.32 -14.92
CA ASP A 22 -16.01 9.74 -13.90
C ASP A 22 -15.81 8.24 -13.84
N VAL A 23 -15.11 7.78 -12.80
CA VAL A 23 -14.79 6.37 -12.59
C VAL A 23 -16.04 5.50 -12.45
N LEU A 24 -17.16 6.04 -11.94
CA LEU A 24 -18.39 5.26 -11.77
C LEU A 24 -19.18 5.13 -13.06
N SER A 25 -18.99 6.06 -14.00
CA SER A 25 -19.53 5.97 -15.35
C SER A 25 -18.73 4.99 -16.20
N GLU A 26 -17.41 5.03 -16.12
CA GLU A 26 -16.52 4.13 -16.86
C GLU A 26 -16.47 2.70 -16.27
N TYR A 27 -16.56 2.57 -14.95
CA TYR A 27 -16.51 1.30 -14.23
C TYR A 27 -17.73 1.12 -13.30
N PRO A 28 -18.94 0.86 -13.85
CA PRO A 28 -20.18 0.82 -13.06
C PRO A 28 -20.21 -0.21 -11.93
N ARG A 29 -19.46 -1.32 -12.08
CA ARG A 29 -19.35 -2.39 -11.07
C ARG A 29 -18.65 -1.92 -9.78
N LEU A 30 -17.93 -0.79 -9.81
CA LEU A 30 -17.32 -0.24 -8.61
C LEU A 30 -18.34 0.22 -7.57
N LYS A 31 -19.61 0.44 -7.95
CA LYS A 31 -20.68 0.71 -6.97
C LYS A 31 -20.79 -0.40 -5.93
N GLU A 32 -20.55 -1.67 -6.30
CA GLU A 32 -20.54 -2.82 -5.37
C GLU A 32 -19.28 -2.87 -4.50
N VAL A 33 -18.20 -2.23 -4.95
CA VAL A 33 -16.92 -2.11 -4.23
C VAL A 33 -17.02 -0.98 -3.21
N ILE A 34 -17.58 0.15 -3.60
CA ILE A 34 -17.68 1.37 -2.78
C ILE A 34 -18.78 1.25 -1.74
N GLY A 35 -19.86 0.52 -2.03
CA GLY A 35 -20.97 0.35 -1.11
C GLY A 35 -21.55 1.69 -0.66
N ASN A 36 -21.61 1.90 0.65
CA ASN A 36 -22.14 3.13 1.27
C ASN A 36 -21.04 4.14 1.68
N THR A 37 -19.79 3.92 1.29
CA THR A 37 -18.69 4.81 1.69
C THR A 37 -18.92 6.22 1.15
N ASN A 38 -18.76 7.22 2.03
CA ASN A 38 -19.06 8.62 1.72
C ASN A 38 -18.26 9.08 0.49
N THR A 39 -18.96 9.56 -0.53
CA THR A 39 -18.53 9.57 -1.94
C THR A 39 -17.84 10.86 -2.39
N LYS A 40 -17.50 11.77 -1.48
CA LYS A 40 -16.78 12.99 -1.86
C LYS A 40 -15.42 12.61 -2.45
N HIS A 41 -15.18 13.01 -3.70
CA HIS A 41 -13.93 12.73 -4.43
C HIS A 41 -13.64 11.24 -4.67
N ILE A 42 -14.68 10.43 -4.89
CA ILE A 42 -14.52 8.99 -5.11
C ILE A 42 -13.62 8.64 -6.29
N THR A 43 -13.68 9.43 -7.38
CA THR A 43 -12.76 9.26 -8.52
C THR A 43 -11.31 9.38 -8.08
N GLN A 44 -10.95 10.43 -7.33
CA GLN A 44 -9.59 10.63 -6.82
C GLN A 44 -9.18 9.50 -5.87
N GLN A 45 -10.08 9.08 -4.97
CA GLN A 45 -9.82 7.97 -4.05
C GLN A 45 -9.54 6.66 -4.79
N ILE A 46 -10.33 6.33 -5.82
CA ILE A 46 -10.11 5.12 -6.63
C ILE A 46 -8.84 5.23 -7.47
N ALA A 47 -8.55 6.39 -8.05
CA ALA A 47 -7.31 6.63 -8.77
C ALA A 47 -6.10 6.42 -7.86
N PHE A 48 -6.16 6.93 -6.62
CA PHE A 48 -5.14 6.74 -5.61
C PHE A 48 -4.93 5.25 -5.29
N LEU A 49 -6.01 4.51 -5.03
CA LEU A 49 -5.94 3.07 -4.75
C LEU A 49 -5.38 2.29 -5.94
N SER A 50 -5.70 2.71 -7.16
CA SER A 50 -5.18 2.10 -8.39
C SER A 50 -3.68 2.31 -8.51
N TRP A 51 -3.17 3.52 -8.24
CA TRP A 51 -1.73 3.77 -8.23
C TRP A 51 -0.97 2.96 -7.19
N VAL A 52 -1.55 2.81 -5.99
CA VAL A 52 -0.89 2.19 -4.84
C VAL A 52 -0.95 0.67 -4.89
N TYR A 53 -2.11 0.10 -5.21
CA TYR A 53 -2.42 -1.31 -4.99
C TYR A 53 -2.64 -2.13 -6.26
N ASP A 54 -2.71 -1.53 -7.44
CA ASP A 54 -2.70 -2.30 -8.68
C ASP A 54 -1.29 -2.77 -8.99
N PHE A 55 -1.05 -4.07 -9.06
CA PHE A 55 0.26 -4.62 -9.38
C PHE A 55 0.81 -4.16 -10.75
N ASN A 56 -0.08 -3.86 -11.71
CA ASN A 56 0.32 -3.37 -13.04
C ASN A 56 0.57 -1.86 -13.08
N SER A 57 0.35 -1.15 -11.97
CA SER A 57 0.69 0.27 -11.86
C SER A 57 2.20 0.45 -12.06
N PRO A 58 2.64 1.34 -12.98
CA PRO A 58 4.07 1.64 -13.12
C PRO A 58 4.66 2.26 -11.85
N ALA A 59 3.84 2.87 -10.98
CA ALA A 59 4.30 3.35 -9.67
C ALA A 59 4.74 2.22 -8.73
N VAL A 60 4.27 0.98 -8.94
CA VAL A 60 4.76 -0.19 -8.18
C VAL A 60 6.21 -0.50 -8.51
N ARG A 61 6.61 -0.31 -9.77
CA ARG A 61 7.98 -0.54 -10.23
C ARG A 61 8.92 0.57 -9.76
N ASP A 62 8.47 1.82 -9.87
CA ASP A 62 9.30 2.98 -9.56
C ASP A 62 9.42 3.22 -8.04
N PHE A 63 8.41 2.80 -7.27
CA PHE A 63 8.36 2.94 -5.82
C PHE A 63 8.00 1.59 -5.18
N SER A 64 9.00 0.77 -4.89
CA SER A 64 8.79 -0.52 -4.23
C SER A 64 8.20 -0.34 -2.83
N ASP A 65 8.69 0.65 -2.08
CA ASP A 65 8.14 1.05 -0.78
C ASP A 65 6.73 1.62 -0.92
N ILE A 66 5.79 1.01 -0.18
CA ILE A 66 4.38 1.36 -0.25
C ILE A 66 4.07 2.77 0.26
N ASN A 67 4.84 3.32 1.20
CA ASN A 67 4.62 4.67 1.71
C ASN A 67 5.12 5.72 0.74
N LYS A 68 6.29 5.51 0.11
CA LYS A 68 6.76 6.37 -0.99
C LYS A 68 5.75 6.36 -2.14
N ARG A 69 5.18 5.19 -2.44
CA ARG A 69 4.12 5.05 -3.45
C ARG A 69 2.85 5.81 -3.06
N LYS A 70 2.40 5.70 -1.80
CA LYS A 70 1.26 6.46 -1.27
C LYS A 70 1.52 7.97 -1.35
N GLU A 71 2.70 8.43 -0.94
CA GLU A 71 3.08 9.85 -0.99
C GLU A 71 3.02 10.39 -2.42
N TRP A 72 3.65 9.68 -3.36
CA TRP A 72 3.60 10.05 -4.77
C TRP A 72 2.15 10.03 -5.32
N ALA A 73 1.38 9.00 -5.01
CA ALA A 73 0.00 8.87 -5.47
C ALA A 73 -0.91 9.97 -4.91
N ARG A 74 -0.68 10.46 -3.67
CA ARG A 74 -1.44 11.60 -3.12
C ARG A 74 -1.23 12.85 -3.96
N LEU A 75 0.03 13.14 -4.30
CA LEU A 75 0.38 14.29 -5.13
C LEU A 75 -0.21 14.18 -6.53
N GLU A 76 -0.12 12.99 -7.14
CA GLU A 76 -0.59 12.72 -8.49
C GLU A 76 -2.12 12.87 -8.62
N THR A 77 -2.86 12.40 -7.62
CA THR A 77 -4.33 12.37 -7.64
C THR A 77 -4.98 13.61 -7.05
N GLU A 78 -4.18 14.52 -6.49
CA GLU A 78 -4.63 15.71 -5.77
C GLU A 78 -5.69 15.38 -4.70
N ILE A 79 -5.57 14.21 -4.07
CA ILE A 79 -6.51 13.73 -3.07
C ILE A 79 -6.39 14.55 -1.78
N THR A 80 -7.53 15.06 -1.29
CA THR A 80 -7.59 15.85 -0.05
C THR A 80 -7.93 15.02 1.18
N GLN A 81 -8.42 13.80 0.97
CA GLN A 81 -8.79 12.86 2.02
C GLN A 81 -8.40 11.45 1.59
N ASP A 82 -7.54 10.78 2.38
CA ASP A 82 -7.16 9.40 2.12
C ASP A 82 -8.41 8.48 2.09
N PRO A 83 -8.41 7.45 1.24
CA PRO A 83 -9.50 6.47 1.21
C PRO A 83 -9.72 5.84 2.59
N SER A 84 -10.98 5.57 2.94
CA SER A 84 -11.26 4.86 4.19
C SER A 84 -10.64 3.46 4.17
N TYR A 85 -10.36 2.92 5.36
CA TYR A 85 -9.82 1.57 5.50
C TYR A 85 -10.73 0.53 4.82
N GLU A 86 -12.05 0.67 4.98
CA GLU A 86 -13.05 -0.22 4.38
C GLU A 86 -13.00 -0.16 2.85
N LEU A 87 -12.82 1.05 2.28
CA LEU A 87 -12.69 1.21 0.84
C LEU A 87 -11.41 0.57 0.31
N ALA A 88 -10.27 0.77 1.00
CA ALA A 88 -9.01 0.15 0.63
C ALA A 88 -9.07 -1.39 0.67
N VAL A 89 -9.65 -1.96 1.73
CA VAL A 89 -9.86 -3.41 1.86
C VAL A 89 -10.80 -3.93 0.77
N SER A 90 -11.91 -3.24 0.51
CA SER A 90 -12.86 -3.61 -0.54
C SER A 90 -12.19 -3.57 -1.93
N PHE A 91 -11.35 -2.56 -2.19
CA PHE A 91 -10.58 -2.45 -3.42
C PHE A 91 -9.60 -3.61 -3.61
N LEU A 92 -8.77 -3.91 -2.60
CA LEU A 92 -7.81 -5.02 -2.64
C LEU A 92 -8.51 -6.37 -2.87
N THR A 93 -9.61 -6.61 -2.17
CA THR A 93 -10.31 -7.90 -2.21
C THR A 93 -11.22 -8.07 -3.43
N LYS A 94 -11.81 -6.99 -3.97
CA LYS A 94 -12.80 -7.06 -5.06
C LYS A 94 -12.34 -6.50 -6.39
N VAL A 95 -11.31 -5.65 -6.44
CA VAL A 95 -10.75 -5.10 -7.69
C VAL A 95 -9.46 -5.83 -8.04
N VAL A 96 -8.47 -5.75 -7.14
CA VAL A 96 -7.15 -6.33 -7.37
C VAL A 96 -7.20 -7.86 -7.41
N LYS A 97 -7.96 -8.48 -6.50
CA LYS A 97 -8.25 -9.92 -6.45
C LYS A 97 -7.00 -10.83 -6.45
N SER A 98 -5.85 -10.31 -6.04
CA SER A 98 -4.63 -11.09 -5.86
C SER A 98 -4.33 -11.24 -4.37
N ARG A 99 -4.50 -12.47 -3.85
CA ARG A 99 -4.24 -12.79 -2.44
C ARG A 99 -2.77 -12.54 -2.07
N THR A 100 -1.86 -12.98 -2.94
CA THR A 100 -0.41 -12.81 -2.76
C THR A 100 -0.04 -11.33 -2.67
N TRP A 101 -0.50 -10.53 -3.64
CA TRP A 101 -0.19 -9.10 -3.67
C TRP A 101 -0.84 -8.32 -2.53
N THR A 102 -2.09 -8.66 -2.21
CA THR A 102 -2.78 -8.06 -1.05
C THR A 102 -2.02 -8.33 0.24
N LEU A 103 -1.48 -9.55 0.41
CA LEU A 103 -0.67 -9.90 1.58
C LEU A 103 0.66 -9.13 1.60
N ILE A 104 1.35 -9.00 0.46
CA ILE A 104 2.57 -8.17 0.34
C ILE A 104 2.29 -6.74 0.82
N CYS A 105 1.30 -6.06 0.23
CA CYS A 105 0.97 -4.68 0.59
C CYS A 105 0.57 -4.52 2.07
N SER A 106 -0.09 -5.54 2.64
CA SER A 106 -0.47 -5.55 4.06
C SER A 106 0.77 -5.68 4.95
N LEU A 107 1.68 -6.60 4.65
CA LEU A 107 2.92 -6.81 5.38
C LEU A 107 3.82 -5.56 5.33
N GLU A 108 3.96 -4.92 4.17
CA GLU A 108 4.73 -3.67 4.02
C GLU A 108 4.16 -2.53 4.87
N SER A 109 2.83 -2.39 4.89
CA SER A 109 2.17 -1.38 5.72
C SER A 109 2.38 -1.66 7.21
N THR A 110 2.17 -2.90 7.65
CA THR A 110 2.37 -3.30 9.05
C THR A 110 3.83 -3.19 9.50
N PHE A 111 4.78 -3.55 8.63
CA PHE A 111 6.21 -3.38 8.90
C PHE A 111 6.55 -1.92 9.23
N THR A 112 5.99 -0.98 8.46
CA THR A 112 6.19 0.46 8.68
C THR A 112 5.65 0.89 10.03
N GLU A 113 4.43 0.47 10.39
CA GLU A 113 3.83 0.79 11.69
C GLU A 113 4.70 0.27 12.85
N TYR A 114 5.27 -0.93 12.70
CA TYR A 114 6.20 -1.50 13.68
C TYR A 114 7.50 -0.71 13.75
N ALA A 115 8.08 -0.32 12.60
CA ALA A 115 9.30 0.48 12.55
C ALA A 115 9.11 1.82 13.28
N GLU A 116 8.01 2.52 13.05
CA GLU A 116 7.68 3.77 13.75
C GLU A 116 7.52 3.56 15.26
N ARG A 117 6.88 2.45 15.66
CA ARG A 117 6.63 2.16 17.08
C ARG A 117 7.90 1.76 17.82
N VAL A 118 8.79 1.00 17.19
CA VAL A 118 10.10 0.63 17.76
C VAL A 118 11.01 1.85 17.89
N ALA A 119 10.95 2.80 16.96
CA ALA A 119 11.72 4.04 17.01
C ALA A 119 11.29 4.98 18.16
N LYS A 120 10.00 4.95 18.54
CA LYS A 120 9.46 5.76 19.64
C LYS A 120 9.82 5.17 21.01
N ARG A 121 9.82 6.00 22.05
CA ARG A 121 9.89 5.51 23.44
C ARG A 121 8.61 4.76 23.76
N ILE A 122 8.71 3.70 24.56
CA ILE A 122 7.53 2.95 25.01
C ILE A 122 7.04 3.61 26.30
N GLU A 123 5.86 4.20 26.22
CA GLU A 123 5.20 4.87 27.34
C GLU A 123 4.03 4.03 27.85
N ASP A 124 3.76 4.15 29.14
CA ASP A 124 2.62 3.54 29.82
C ASP A 124 1.34 4.23 29.36
N ALA A 125 0.40 3.44 28.85
CA ALA A 125 -0.84 3.93 28.28
C ALA A 125 -1.75 4.66 29.30
N GLU A 126 -1.59 4.40 30.60
CA GLU A 126 -2.45 4.99 31.64
C GLU A 126 -1.95 6.36 32.13
N ASN A 127 -0.64 6.62 32.09
CA ASN A 127 -0.04 7.79 32.72
C ASN A 127 0.98 8.55 31.85
N GLY A 128 1.27 8.05 30.64
CA GLY A 128 2.21 8.67 29.70
C GLY A 128 3.66 8.69 30.18
N LYS A 129 4.00 7.97 31.25
CA LYS A 129 5.38 7.85 31.73
C LYS A 129 6.08 6.73 31.00
N GLU A 130 7.39 6.86 30.82
CA GLU A 130 8.22 5.82 30.21
C GLU A 130 8.08 4.51 31.02
N ILE A 131 7.78 3.41 30.33
CA ILE A 131 7.71 2.08 30.95
C ILE A 131 9.11 1.71 31.46
N ASP A 132 9.17 0.90 32.53
CA ASP A 132 10.41 0.22 32.94
C ASP A 132 11.24 -0.26 31.74
N ILE A 133 12.52 0.08 31.75
CA ILE A 133 13.40 -0.09 30.60
C ILE A 133 13.51 -1.54 30.14
N LEU A 134 13.44 -2.51 31.06
CA LEU A 134 13.52 -3.94 30.71
C LEU A 134 12.26 -4.38 29.97
N LYS A 135 11.08 -3.95 30.44
CA LYS A 135 9.81 -4.21 29.75
C LYS A 135 9.76 -3.53 28.38
N ALA A 136 10.26 -2.30 28.29
CA ALA A 136 10.34 -1.57 27.02
C ALA A 136 11.25 -2.30 26.02
N VAL A 137 12.40 -2.79 26.47
CA VAL A 137 13.32 -3.59 25.64
C VAL A 137 12.68 -4.90 25.18
N GLU A 138 11.98 -5.61 26.06
CA GLU A 138 11.28 -6.86 25.71
C GLU A 138 10.21 -6.64 24.63
N ILE A 139 9.40 -5.59 24.79
CA ILE A 139 8.37 -5.19 23.82
C ILE A 139 9.00 -4.85 22.46
N LYS A 140 10.09 -4.07 22.45
CA LYS A 140 10.80 -3.72 21.21
C LYS A 140 11.42 -4.94 20.53
N ASN A 141 12.06 -5.84 21.28
CA ASN A 141 12.62 -7.08 20.73
C ASN A 141 11.55 -7.96 20.08
N LYS A 142 10.36 -8.07 20.69
CA LYS A 142 9.24 -8.81 20.08
C LYS A 142 8.84 -8.21 18.73
N MET A 143 8.70 -6.87 18.66
CA MET A 143 8.37 -6.19 17.41
C MET A 143 9.48 -6.38 16.36
N LEU A 144 10.75 -6.27 16.74
CA LEU A 144 11.89 -6.48 15.84
C LEU A 144 11.93 -7.89 15.25
N ASN A 145 11.66 -8.92 16.07
CA ASN A 145 11.58 -10.30 15.59
C ASN A 145 10.42 -10.47 14.60
N GLN A 146 9.24 -9.92 14.93
CA GLN A 146 8.09 -9.95 14.02
C GLN A 146 8.36 -9.20 12.70
N MET A 147 9.09 -8.08 12.74
CA MET A 147 9.52 -7.36 11.54
C MET A 147 10.45 -8.23 10.67
N ALA A 148 11.38 -8.97 11.27
CA ALA A 148 12.25 -9.89 10.54
C ALA A 148 11.44 -11.01 9.84
N ASP A 149 10.46 -11.59 10.55
CA ASP A 149 9.55 -12.61 9.98
C ASP A 149 8.72 -12.05 8.82
N MET A 150 8.23 -10.80 8.94
CA MET A 150 7.51 -10.11 7.88
C MET A 150 8.40 -9.89 6.65
N SER A 151 9.66 -9.45 6.84
CA SER A 151 10.62 -9.26 5.74
C SER A 151 10.84 -10.54 4.96
N ASN A 152 11.12 -11.65 5.65
CA ASN A 152 11.31 -12.96 5.02
C ASN A 152 10.04 -13.39 4.26
N SER A 153 8.86 -13.15 4.83
CA SER A 153 7.58 -13.47 4.20
C SER A 153 7.35 -12.65 2.93
N ILE A 154 7.72 -11.36 2.92
CA ILE A 154 7.61 -10.50 1.74
C ILE A 154 8.48 -11.04 0.61
N ASP A 155 9.73 -11.39 0.89
CA ASP A 155 10.65 -11.94 -0.12
C ASP A 155 10.12 -13.24 -0.73
N GLU A 156 9.60 -14.16 0.10
CA GLU A 156 8.96 -15.39 -0.38
C GLU A 156 7.73 -15.13 -1.26
N LEU A 157 6.92 -14.13 -0.90
CA LEU A 157 5.71 -13.79 -1.64
C LEU A 157 6.04 -13.16 -2.99
N TYR A 158 7.09 -12.33 -3.07
CA TYR A 158 7.61 -11.83 -4.34
C TYR A 158 8.16 -12.98 -5.20
N GLY A 159 8.89 -13.94 -4.61
CA GLY A 159 9.30 -15.17 -5.29
C GLY A 159 8.11 -15.92 -5.90
N LYS A 160 7.03 -16.11 -5.14
CA LYS A 160 5.79 -16.73 -5.63
C LYS A 160 5.12 -15.92 -6.74
N LEU A 161 5.08 -14.60 -6.61
CA LEU A 161 4.42 -13.70 -7.57
C LEU A 161 5.09 -13.74 -8.94
N PHE A 162 6.43 -13.84 -8.96
CA PHE A 162 7.23 -13.89 -10.17
C PHE A 162 7.60 -15.32 -10.61
N SER A 163 7.01 -16.36 -10.00
CA SER A 163 7.37 -17.76 -10.27
C SER A 163 8.88 -18.03 -10.15
N ASN A 164 9.54 -17.35 -9.21
CA ASN A 164 10.99 -17.36 -8.93
C ASN A 164 11.88 -16.84 -10.07
N ASP A 165 11.34 -16.00 -10.97
CA ASP A 165 12.13 -15.25 -11.95
C ASP A 165 12.99 -14.20 -11.22
N GLN A 166 14.30 -14.46 -11.14
CA GLN A 166 15.25 -13.63 -10.38
C GLN A 166 15.43 -12.23 -10.98
N ASP A 167 15.36 -12.08 -12.30
CA ASP A 167 15.50 -10.77 -12.95
C ASP A 167 14.32 -9.87 -12.58
N LEU A 168 13.10 -10.43 -12.53
CA LEU A 168 11.92 -9.70 -12.08
C LEU A 168 11.93 -9.41 -10.58
N ILE A 169 12.40 -10.36 -9.75
CA ILE A 169 12.53 -10.14 -8.31
C ILE A 169 13.49 -8.99 -8.02
N GLU A 170 14.66 -8.96 -8.66
CA GLU A 170 15.65 -7.89 -8.49
C GLU A 170 15.12 -6.52 -8.89
N VAL A 171 14.37 -6.42 -9.98
CA VAL A 171 13.78 -5.15 -10.43
C VAL A 171 12.85 -4.56 -9.37
N TYR A 172 12.08 -5.40 -8.67
CA TYR A 172 11.10 -4.94 -7.68
C TYR A 172 11.68 -4.84 -6.25
N SER A 173 12.77 -5.53 -5.93
CA SER A 173 13.41 -5.49 -4.60
C SER A 173 14.47 -4.38 -4.46
N ARG A 174 15.01 -3.83 -5.56
CA ARG A 174 16.06 -2.79 -5.52
C ARG A 174 15.64 -1.44 -4.89
N GLY A 175 14.37 -1.20 -4.59
CA GLY A 175 13.92 0.05 -3.95
C GLY A 175 13.90 0.04 -2.41
N TYR A 176 14.34 -1.04 -1.76
CA TYR A 176 14.51 -1.11 -0.29
C TYR A 176 15.90 -0.70 0.22
N VAL A 177 16.81 -0.24 -0.66
CA VAL A 177 18.13 0.30 -0.29
C VAL A 177 18.08 1.81 -0.11
#